data_AF-A0AA38GW24-F1
#
_entry.id   AF-A0AA38GW24-F1
#
_cell.length_a   1.000
_cell.length_b   1.000
_cell.length_c   1.000
_cell.angle_alpha   90.00
_cell.angle_beta   90.00
_cell.angle_gamma   90.00
#
_symmetry.space_group_name_H-M   'P 1'
#
loop_
_entity.id
_entity.type
_entity.pdbx_description
1 polymer ?
#
loop_
_entity_poly.entity_id
_entity_poly.type
_entity_poly.pdbx_seq_one_letter_code
_entity_poly.pdbx_strand_id
1 'polypeptide(L)' 'IHHFGNPRFEMIRHEVVKLLLLEVDLIYHLACPVSPVHYKFNPVKTIKTNVVGTLNMLGLA' A
#
# COMPACT_ATOMS: atom_id res chain seq x y z
N ILE A 1 0.88 -15.14 11.15
CA ILE A 1 0.50 -16.54 10.80
C ILE A 1 -0.90 -16.91 11.32
N HIS A 2 -1.38 -16.29 12.41
CA HIS A 2 -2.70 -16.54 13.01
C HIS A 2 -3.92 -16.48 12.07
N HIS A 3 -3.91 -15.68 10.99
CA HIS A 3 -5.10 -15.47 10.14
C HIS A 3 -5.16 -16.31 8.85
N PHE A 4 -4.13 -17.09 8.50
CA PHE A 4 -4.05 -17.78 7.19
C PHE A 4 -5.08 -18.90 6.97
N GLY A 5 -5.80 -19.35 8.01
CA GLY A 5 -6.89 -20.31 7.90
C GLY A 5 -8.29 -19.69 7.94
N ASN A 6 -8.40 -18.36 8.07
CA ASN A 6 -9.69 -17.69 8.13
C ASN A 6 -10.21 -17.41 6.70
N PRO A 7 -11.37 -17.95 6.29
CA PRO A 7 -11.91 -17.72 4.95
C PRO A 7 -12.27 -16.25 4.66
N ARG A 8 -12.33 -15.39 5.68
CA ARG A 8 -12.56 -13.94 5.53
C ARG A 8 -11.28 -13.10 5.43
N PHE A 9 -10.11 -13.73 5.31
CA PHE A 9 -8.84 -13.04 5.24
C PHE A 9 -8.03 -13.53 4.04
N GLU A 10 -7.66 -12.59 3.17
CA GLU A 10 -6.74 -12.83 2.06
C GLU A 10 -5.51 -11.93 2.22
N MET A 11 -4.32 -12.50 2.01
CA MET A 11 -3.07 -11.74 2.00
C MET A 11 -2.52 -11.66 0.58
N ILE A 12 -2.47 -10.43 0.04
CA ILE A 12 -1.92 -10.17 -1.28
C ILE A 12 -0.55 -9.49 -1.12
N ARG A 13 0.50 -10.11 -1.67
CA ARG A 13 1.83 -9.50 -1.73
C ARG A 13 1.86 -8.51 -2.89
N HIS A 14 1.72 -7.22 -2.58
CA HIS A 14 1.70 -6.15 -3.58
C HIS A 14 2.53 -4.94 -3.16
N GLU A 15 3.03 -4.19 -4.14
CA GLU A 15 3.70 -2.90 -3.92
C GLU A 15 2.79 -1.77 -4.41
N VAL A 16 2.41 -0.85 -3.53
CA VAL A 16 1.38 0.17 -3.80
C VAL A 16 1.66 1.07 -5.01
N VAL A 17 2.93 1.22 -5.42
CA VAL A 17 3.31 2.01 -6.60
C VAL A 17 2.89 1.35 -7.92
N LYS A 18 2.54 0.06 -7.89
CA LYS A 18 1.97 -0.66 -9.02
C LYS A 18 0.45 -0.64 -8.94
N LEU A 19 -0.21 -0.57 -10.09
CA LEU A 19 -1.65 -0.71 -10.19
C LEU A 19 -2.11 -2.05 -9.62
N LEU A 20 -3.20 -2.02 -8.88
CA LEU A 20 -3.93 -3.18 -8.38
C LEU A 20 -5.40 -2.94 -8.74
N LEU A 21 -6.09 -3.97 -9.20
CA LEU A 21 -7.52 -3.92 -9.50
C LEU A 21 -8.19 -4.98 -8.62
N LEU A 22 -9.04 -4.54 -7.69
CA LEU A 22 -9.77 -5.39 -6.77
C LEU A 22 -11.14 -4.75 -6.53
N GLU A 23 -12.20 -5.55 -6.47
CA GLU A 23 -13.51 -5.07 -5.99
C GLU A 23 -13.50 -5.06 -4.46
N VAL A 24 -13.64 -3.87 -3.87
CA VAL A 24 -13.69 -3.67 -2.41
C VAL A 24 -14.65 -2.53 -2.07
N ASP A 25 -15.32 -2.64 -0.93
CA ASP A 25 -16.20 -1.57 -0.42
C ASP A 25 -15.44 -0.46 0.31
N LEU A 26 -14.28 -0.78 0.89
CA LEU A 26 -13.51 0.12 1.75
C LEU A 26 -12.00 -0.04 1.52
N ILE A 27 -11.32 1.11 1.43
CA ILE A 27 -9.87 1.17 1.22
C ILE A 27 -9.21 1.92 2.38
N TYR A 28 -8.23 1.28 3.01
CA TYR A 28 -7.41 1.89 4.07
C TYR A 28 -5.95 1.98 3.61
N HIS A 29 -5.53 3.16 3.13
CA HIS A 29 -4.16 3.39 2.70
C HIS A 29 -3.24 3.70 3.89
N LEU A 30 -2.56 2.68 4.42
CA LEU A 30 -1.65 2.79 5.56
C LEU A 30 -0.16 2.78 5.17
N ALA A 31 0.15 2.85 3.87
CA ALA A 31 1.51 2.79 3.38
C ALA A 31 2.17 4.18 3.36
N CYS A 32 3.15 4.38 4.23
CA CYS A 32 4.05 5.53 4.23
C CYS A 32 5.39 5.10 4.86
N PRO A 33 6.56 5.56 4.39
CA PRO A 33 7.81 5.30 5.10
C PRO A 33 7.80 6.01 6.46
N VAL A 34 7.82 5.27 7.56
CA VAL A 34 7.39 5.79 8.88
C VAL A 34 8.42 6.67 9.61
N SER A 35 9.66 6.80 9.13
CA SER A 35 10.72 7.53 9.86
C SER A 35 11.43 8.59 9.03
N PRO A 36 11.68 9.80 9.59
CA PRO A 36 12.45 10.87 8.95
C PRO A 36 13.84 10.44 8.45
N VAL A 37 14.44 9.43 9.09
CA VAL A 37 15.73 8.88 8.66
C VAL A 37 15.58 8.13 7.33
N HIS A 38 14.49 7.38 7.15
CA HIS A 38 14.22 6.65 5.91
C HIS A 38 13.89 7.58 4.73
N TYR A 39 13.31 8.75 4.99
CA TYR A 39 13.12 9.78 3.95
C TYR A 39 14.44 10.23 3.34
N LYS A 40 15.46 10.41 4.18
CA LYS A 40 16.80 10.85 3.73
C LYS A 40 17.55 9.75 3.00
N PHE A 41 17.37 8.49 3.42
CA PHE A 41 18.05 7.36 2.82
C PHE A 41 17.53 7.01 1.41
N ASN A 42 16.21 7.09 1.20
CA ASN A 42 15.62 6.82 -0.12
C ASN A 42 14.45 7.78 -0.44
N PRO A 43 14.76 9.04 -0.80
CA PRO A 43 13.74 10.06 -1.06
C PRO A 43 12.90 9.74 -2.29
N VAL A 44 13.49 9.14 -3.33
CA VAL A 44 12.77 8.78 -4.56
C VAL A 44 11.71 7.72 -4.28
N LYS A 45 12.03 6.66 -3.55
CA LYS A 45 11.05 5.64 -3.17
C LYS A 45 9.97 6.21 -2.26
N THR A 46 10.35 7.10 -1.34
CA THR A 46 9.41 7.79 -0.46
C THR A 46 8.37 8.57 -1.26
N ILE A 47 8.82 9.41 -2.19
CA ILE A 47 7.91 10.21 -3.03
C ILE A 47 7.03 9.30 -3.89
N LYS A 48 7.60 8.27 -4.53
CA LYS A 48 6.80 7.32 -5.33
C LYS A 48 5.72 6.63 -4.50
N THR A 49 6.06 6.15 -3.31
CA THR A 49 5.11 5.48 -2.41
C THR A 49 3.98 6.41 -2.01
N ASN A 50 4.31 7.64 -1.61
CA ASN A 50 3.31 8.58 -1.10
C ASN A 50 2.47 9.24 -2.20
N VAL A 51 3.01 9.44 -3.40
CA VAL A 51 2.29 10.12 -4.50
C VAL A 51 1.67 9.10 -5.44
N VAL A 52 2.49 8.27 -6.08
CA VAL A 52 2.00 7.27 -7.07
C VAL A 52 1.17 6.21 -6.37
N GLY A 53 1.60 5.76 -5.18
CA GLY A 53 0.82 4.80 -4.38
C GLY A 53 -0.54 5.36 -3.97
N THR A 54 -0.60 6.59 -3.48
CA THR A 54 -1.88 7.24 -3.15
C THR A 54 -2.76 7.39 -4.39
N LEU A 55 -2.20 7.82 -5.52
CA LEU A 55 -2.96 7.94 -6.76
C LEU A 55 -3.56 6.60 -7.22
N ASN A 56 -2.79 5.52 -7.13
CA ASN A 56 -3.29 4.18 -7.46
C ASN A 56 -4.42 3.76 -6.51
N MET A 57 -4.33 4.05 -5.21
CA MET A 57 -5.37 3.72 -4.24
C MET A 57 -6.64 4.57 -4.43
N LEU A 58 -6.50 5.83 -4.85
CA LEU A 58 -7.64 6.67 -5.22
C LEU A 58 -8.31 6.19 -6.51
N GLY A 59 -7.57 5.61 -7.45
CA GLY A 59 -8.14 5.01 -8.65
C GLY A 59 -8.90 3.69 -8.42
N LEU A 60 -8.73 3.09 -7.24
CA LEU A 60 -9.50 1.92 -6.77
C LEU A 60 -10.77 2.32 -6.00
N ALA A 61 -10.87 3.56 -5.56
CA ALA A 61 -11.94 4.07 -4.69
C ALA A 61 -13.18 4.49 -5.48
#